data_AF-A0A932X4L0-F1
#
_entry.id   AF-A0A932X4L0-F1
#
_cell.length_a   1.000
_cell.length_b   1.000
_cell.length_c   1.000
_cell.angle_alpha   90.00
_cell.angle_beta   90.00
_cell.angle_gamma   90.00
#
_symmetry.space_group_name_H-M   'P 1'
#
loop_
_entity.id
_entity.type
_entity.pdbx_description
1 polymer ?
#
loop_
_entity_poly.entity_id
_entity_poly.type
_entity_poly.pdbx_seq_one_letter_code
_entity_poly.pdbx_strand_id
1 'polypeptide(L)'
;MITLHSAPVGRGFRPAPGGFRPAPGERHVALALVALALVALAGCSNNPYPPGQTAQPVLYRSLADDPRTLDPSVSYTISESTIIDVIYSAYFRYHYLKRDPFVLELNLGAEPPVREPFDYTPAGAGGGKYGGV
;
A
#
# COMPACT_ATOMS: atom_id res chain seq x y z
N MET A 1 31.10 -44.10 -24.44
CA MET A 1 32.06 -44.60 -23.43
C MET A 1 32.41 -43.44 -22.52
N ILE A 2 31.78 -43.36 -21.34
CA ILE A 2 32.11 -42.36 -20.31
C ILE A 2 32.51 -43.16 -19.08
N THR A 3 33.75 -42.99 -18.66
CA THR A 3 34.39 -43.69 -17.55
C THR A 3 33.80 -43.18 -16.23
N LEU A 4 33.07 -44.02 -15.52
CA LEU A 4 32.58 -43.72 -14.16
C LEU A 4 33.74 -43.87 -13.18
N HIS A 5 34.26 -42.74 -12.69
CA HIS A 5 35.19 -42.67 -11.57
C HIS A 5 34.41 -42.88 -10.26
N SER A 6 34.60 -44.03 -9.64
CA SER A 6 34.02 -44.41 -8.35
C SER A 6 34.56 -43.56 -7.21
N ALA A 7 33.70 -42.78 -6.57
CA ALA A 7 33.98 -42.09 -5.32
C ALA A 7 33.81 -43.04 -4.11
N PRO A 8 34.63 -42.93 -3.05
CA PRO A 8 34.50 -43.78 -1.87
C PRO A 8 33.26 -43.39 -1.06
N VAL A 9 32.51 -44.41 -0.67
CA VAL A 9 31.36 -44.36 0.24
C VAL A 9 31.72 -43.55 1.49
N GLY A 10 31.04 -42.41 1.67
CA GLY A 10 31.16 -41.55 2.84
C GLY A 10 30.89 -42.33 4.12
N ARG A 11 31.87 -42.32 5.02
CA ARG A 11 31.77 -42.88 6.37
C ARG A 11 30.53 -42.33 7.06
N GLY A 12 29.63 -43.24 7.43
CA GLY A 12 28.44 -42.92 8.21
C GLY A 12 28.80 -42.09 9.45
N PHE A 13 28.09 -40.98 9.62
CA PHE A 13 28.13 -40.19 10.84
C PHE A 13 27.59 -41.08 11.98
N ARG A 14 28.49 -41.68 12.76
CA ARG A 14 28.13 -42.36 14.00
C ARG A 14 27.95 -41.28 15.06
N PRO A 15 26.73 -40.99 15.56
CA PRO A 15 26.60 -40.16 16.74
C PRO A 15 27.32 -40.88 17.89
N ALA A 16 28.24 -40.18 18.54
CA ALA A 16 28.89 -40.69 19.73
C ALA A 16 27.83 -41.08 20.77
N PRO A 17 27.97 -42.21 21.48
CA PRO A 17 27.10 -42.56 22.60
C PRO A 17 27.52 -41.73 23.82
N GLY A 18 27.33 -40.42 23.71
CA GLY A 18 27.61 -39.42 24.72
C GLY A 18 26.44 -38.45 24.76
N GLY A 19 25.24 -38.98 24.92
CA GLY A 19 24.07 -38.15 25.20
C GLY A 19 24.35 -37.42 26.50
N PHE A 20 24.63 -36.12 26.41
CA PHE A 20 24.70 -35.23 27.55
C PHE A 20 23.32 -35.32 28.21
N ARG A 21 23.18 -36.20 29.20
CA ARG A 21 21.97 -36.33 30.01
C ARG A 21 22.13 -35.27 31.08
N PRO A 22 21.49 -34.09 30.93
CA PRO A 22 21.56 -33.09 31.99
C PRO A 22 21.06 -33.73 33.28
N ALA A 23 21.81 -33.51 34.36
CA ALA A 23 21.43 -33.91 35.70
C ALA A 23 20.02 -33.36 36.01
N PRO A 24 19.22 -34.01 36.88
CA PRO A 24 17.85 -33.57 37.14
C PRO A 24 17.75 -32.07 37.47
N GLY A 25 18.74 -31.49 38.18
CA GLY A 25 18.82 -30.05 38.45
C GLY A 25 19.08 -29.16 37.21
N GLU A 26 19.88 -29.62 36.24
CA GLU A 26 20.24 -28.87 35.03
C GLU A 26 19.05 -28.76 34.05
N ARG A 27 18.15 -29.74 34.06
CA ARG A 27 16.90 -29.70 33.28
C ARG A 27 15.98 -28.57 33.73
N HIS A 28 15.89 -28.37 35.05
CA HIS A 28 15.09 -27.30 35.62
C HIS A 28 15.69 -25.93 35.33
N VAL A 29 17.02 -25.80 35.34
CA VAL A 29 17.71 -24.56 34.97
C VAL A 29 17.52 -24.24 33.49
N ALA A 30 17.67 -25.22 32.60
CA ALA A 30 17.43 -25.04 31.17
C ALA A 30 15.97 -24.65 30.88
N LEU A 31 15.00 -25.31 31.52
CA LEU A 31 13.59 -24.96 31.40
C LEU A 31 13.28 -23.56 31.96
N ALA A 32 13.91 -23.17 33.07
CA ALA A 32 13.75 -21.83 33.64
C ALA A 32 14.33 -20.74 32.73
N LEU A 33 15.48 -20.98 32.09
CA LEU A 33 16.08 -20.06 31.12
C LEU A 33 15.23 -19.92 29.85
N VAL A 34 14.67 -21.02 29.35
CA VAL A 34 13.73 -20.99 28.22
C VAL A 34 12.46 -20.23 28.59
N ALA A 35 11.90 -20.47 29.78
CA ALA A 35 10.74 -19.75 30.27
C ALA A 35 11.02 -18.25 30.41
N LEU A 36 12.19 -17.88 30.94
CA LEU A 36 12.62 -16.48 31.06
C LEU A 36 12.79 -15.81 29.69
N ALA A 37 13.35 -16.52 28.71
CA ALA A 37 13.46 -16.03 27.34
C ALA A 37 12.10 -15.82 26.68
N LEU A 38 11.13 -16.74 26.89
CA LEU A 38 9.77 -16.60 26.38
C LEU A 38 9.03 -15.42 27.00
N VAL A 39 9.23 -15.17 28.31
CA VAL A 39 8.68 -13.99 28.99
C VAL A 39 9.32 -12.70 28.47
N ALA A 40 10.62 -12.71 28.19
CA ALA A 40 11.32 -11.56 27.61
C ALA A 40 10.85 -11.24 26.19
N LEU A 41 10.50 -12.25 25.38
CA LEU A 41 9.97 -12.05 24.02
C LEU A 41 8.53 -11.53 24.01
N ALA A 42 7.73 -11.83 25.03
CA ALA A 42 6.32 -11.42 25.09
C ALA A 42 6.12 -9.89 25.22
N GLY A 43 7.14 -9.14 25.62
CA GLY A 43 7.10 -7.67 25.74
C GLY A 43 7.52 -6.91 24.48
N CYS A 44 8.12 -7.58 23.49
CA CYS A 44 8.56 -6.95 22.24
C CYS A 44 7.43 -6.99 21.20
N SER A 45 6.64 -5.92 21.14
CA SER A 45 5.66 -5.72 20.08
C SER A 45 6.30 -4.99 18.90
N ASN A 46 6.14 -5.52 17.68
CA ASN A 46 6.52 -4.84 16.43
C ASN A 46 5.34 -4.08 15.80
N ASN A 47 4.24 -3.91 16.54
CA ASN A 47 3.05 -3.24 16.05
C ASN A 47 3.36 -1.74 15.86
N PRO A 48 3.33 -1.20 14.63
CA PRO A 48 3.59 0.21 14.38
C PRO A 48 2.45 1.12 14.85
N TYR A 49 1.29 0.55 15.19
CA TYR A 49 0.11 1.30 15.61
C TYR A 49 0.10 1.52 17.13
N PRO A 50 -0.29 2.71 17.60
CA PRO A 50 -0.46 2.96 19.02
C PRO A 50 -1.45 1.98 19.67
N PRO A 51 -1.18 1.54 20.92
CA PRO A 51 -2.08 0.64 21.62
C PRO A 51 -3.46 1.28 21.82
N GLY A 52 -4.52 0.49 21.59
CA GLY A 52 -5.91 0.93 21.75
C GLY A 52 -6.52 1.63 20.52
N GLN A 53 -5.79 1.82 19.42
CA GLN A 53 -6.32 2.44 18.20
C GLN A 53 -6.85 1.45 17.15
N THR A 54 -6.67 0.14 17.36
CA THR A 54 -7.08 -0.92 16.42
C THR A 54 -8.60 -0.99 16.18
N ALA A 55 -9.41 -0.48 17.10
CA ALA A 55 -10.87 -0.46 16.97
C ALA A 55 -11.43 0.83 16.36
N GLN A 56 -10.57 1.83 16.08
CA GLN A 56 -11.01 3.10 15.54
C GLN A 56 -11.05 3.07 14.01
N PRO A 57 -11.98 3.79 13.35
CA PRO A 57 -12.04 3.89 11.89
C PRO A 57 -10.95 4.84 11.35
N VAL A 58 -9.70 4.64 11.76
CA VAL A 58 -8.56 5.47 11.38
C VAL A 58 -7.64 4.66 10.47
N LEU A 59 -7.33 5.23 9.30
CA LEU A 59 -6.42 4.62 8.34
C LEU A 59 -5.08 5.36 8.36
N TYR A 60 -4.03 4.68 8.83
CA TYR A 60 -2.66 5.20 8.76
C TYR A 60 -2.02 4.84 7.42
N ARG A 61 -1.36 5.81 6.80
CA ARG A 61 -0.62 5.66 5.54
C ARG A 61 0.72 6.37 5.65
N SER A 62 1.76 5.74 5.11
CA SER A 62 3.08 6.37 4.94
C SER A 62 3.12 7.09 3.58
N LEU A 63 3.73 8.27 3.54
CA LEU A 63 4.03 8.99 2.30
C LEU A 63 5.50 8.79 1.95
N ALA A 64 5.81 8.81 0.66
CA ALA A 64 7.20 8.66 0.19
C ALA A 64 8.02 9.94 0.41
N ASP A 65 7.35 11.09 0.31
CA ASP A 65 7.93 12.44 0.43
C ASP A 65 6.89 13.38 1.05
N ASP A 66 7.36 14.49 1.64
CA ASP A 66 6.48 15.53 2.19
C ASP A 66 5.76 16.32 1.08
N PRO A 67 4.45 16.59 1.22
CA PRO A 67 3.71 17.38 0.25
C PRO A 67 4.09 18.87 0.35
N ARG A 68 4.33 19.51 -0.80
CA ARG A 68 4.69 20.94 -0.87
C ARG A 68 3.46 21.81 -1.03
N THR A 69 2.43 21.28 -1.70
CA THR A 69 1.19 21.98 -1.98
C THR A 69 -0.01 21.05 -1.82
N LEU A 70 -1.15 21.65 -1.47
CA LEU A 70 -2.46 21.01 -1.51
C LEU A 70 -3.36 21.67 -2.57
N ASP A 71 -2.81 22.50 -3.44
CA ASP A 71 -3.54 23.03 -4.59
C ASP A 71 -3.40 22.06 -5.77
N PRO A 72 -4.50 21.44 -6.24
CA PRO A 72 -4.47 20.51 -7.38
C PRO A 72 -3.95 21.14 -8.67
N SER A 73 -4.02 22.47 -8.81
CA SER A 73 -3.61 23.19 -10.02
C SER A 73 -2.09 23.24 -10.21
N VAL A 74 -1.33 23.07 -9.12
CA VAL A 74 0.14 23.18 -9.10
C VAL A 74 0.85 21.95 -8.54
N SER A 75 0.09 20.96 -8.05
CA SER A 75 0.61 19.67 -7.56
C SER A 75 1.31 18.88 -8.67
N TYR A 76 2.44 18.24 -8.34
CA TYR A 76 3.22 17.45 -9.31
C TYR A 76 3.71 16.10 -8.77
N THR A 77 3.57 15.83 -7.46
CA THR A 77 4.05 14.59 -6.86
C THR A 77 2.92 13.58 -6.62
N ILE A 78 3.28 12.30 -6.56
CA ILE A 78 2.33 11.23 -6.24
C ILE A 78 1.84 11.34 -4.78
N SER A 79 2.73 11.66 -3.83
CA SER A 79 2.36 11.84 -2.42
C SER A 79 1.28 12.93 -2.26
N GLU A 80 1.41 14.06 -2.94
CA GLU A 80 0.41 15.14 -2.93
C GLU A 80 -0.94 14.66 -3.51
N SER A 81 -0.89 13.95 -4.65
CA SER A 81 -2.09 13.44 -5.32
C SER A 81 -2.92 12.54 -4.40
N THR A 82 -2.27 11.67 -3.60
CA THR A 82 -2.99 10.79 -2.65
C THR A 82 -3.78 11.53 -1.58
N ILE A 83 -3.33 12.74 -1.20
CA ILE A 83 -4.04 13.59 -0.23
C ILE A 83 -5.14 14.37 -0.95
N ILE A 84 -4.80 14.98 -2.09
CA ILE A 84 -5.68 15.82 -2.91
C ILE A 84 -6.95 15.05 -3.32
N ASP A 85 -6.83 13.78 -3.73
CA ASP A 85 -7.95 12.93 -4.13
C ASP A 85 -9.01 12.71 -3.02
N VAL A 86 -8.63 12.88 -1.75
CA VAL A 86 -9.54 12.74 -0.60
C VAL A 86 -10.22 14.07 -0.26
N ILE A 87 -9.51 15.19 -0.39
CA ILE A 87 -9.99 16.52 0.03
C ILE A 87 -10.69 17.30 -1.09
N TYR A 88 -10.32 17.09 -2.35
CA TYR A 88 -10.97 17.71 -3.52
C TYR A 88 -11.83 16.67 -4.24
N SER A 89 -13.13 16.89 -4.23
CA SER A 89 -14.05 16.11 -5.04
C SER A 89 -14.06 16.62 -6.49
N ALA A 90 -13.63 15.80 -7.44
CA ALA A 90 -13.92 16.02 -8.85
C ALA A 90 -15.41 15.81 -9.15
N TYR A 91 -15.93 16.35 -10.24
CA TYR A 91 -17.35 16.20 -10.61
C TYR A 91 -17.69 14.77 -11.09
N PHE A 92 -16.78 14.14 -11.83
CA PHE A 92 -16.85 12.74 -12.22
C PHE A 92 -15.74 11.94 -11.54
N ARG A 93 -16.00 10.65 -11.30
CA ARG A 93 -15.02 9.65 -10.85
C ARG A 93 -15.01 8.46 -11.80
N TYR A 94 -13.89 7.76 -11.89
CA TYR A 94 -13.83 6.51 -12.65
C TYR A 94 -14.57 5.38 -11.91
N HIS A 95 -15.31 4.57 -12.67
CA HIS A 95 -15.90 3.34 -12.15
C HIS A 95 -14.79 2.36 -11.78
N TYR A 96 -14.75 1.95 -10.51
CA TYR A 96 -13.61 1.18 -9.95
C TYR A 96 -13.29 -0.12 -10.72
N LEU A 97 -14.33 -0.85 -11.15
CA LEU A 97 -14.19 -2.17 -11.81
C LEU A 97 -14.21 -2.16 -13.34
N LYS A 98 -14.65 -1.08 -14.02
CA LYS A 98 -14.81 -1.04 -15.48
C LYS A 98 -13.63 -0.31 -16.11
N ARG A 99 -12.70 -1.07 -16.67
CA ARG A 99 -11.43 -0.55 -17.22
C ARG A 99 -11.33 -0.61 -18.74
N ASP A 100 -12.13 -1.48 -19.37
CA ASP A 100 -12.18 -1.59 -20.84
C ASP A 100 -13.64 -1.70 -21.31
N PRO A 101 -14.27 -0.58 -21.71
CA PRO A 101 -13.76 0.79 -21.66
C PRO A 101 -13.77 1.38 -20.24
N PHE A 102 -12.98 2.44 -20.01
CA PHE A 102 -13.14 3.25 -18.81
C PHE A 102 -14.51 3.92 -18.79
N VAL A 103 -15.20 3.81 -17.67
CA VAL A 103 -16.52 4.43 -17.46
C VAL A 103 -16.42 5.51 -16.39
N LEU A 104 -17.03 6.66 -16.65
CA LEU A 104 -17.15 7.76 -15.69
C LEU A 104 -18.51 7.72 -15.01
N GLU A 105 -18.52 7.98 -13.71
CA GLU A 105 -19.71 8.10 -12.87
C GLU A 105 -19.72 9.45 -12.18
N LEU A 106 -20.91 9.96 -11.86
CA LEU A 106 -21.03 11.18 -11.07
C LEU A 106 -20.44 10.96 -9.67
N ASN A 107 -19.74 11.98 -9.18
CA ASN A 107 -19.18 11.99 -7.83
C ASN A 107 -20.18 12.61 -6.83
N LEU A 108 -19.76 12.81 -5.57
CA LEU A 108 -20.56 13.28 -4.45
C LEU A 108 -21.48 14.46 -4.80
N GLY A 109 -22.79 14.20 -4.89
CA GLY A 109 -23.82 15.23 -5.07
C GLY A 109 -23.81 15.93 -6.43
N ALA A 110 -23.08 15.42 -7.42
CA ALA A 110 -23.08 15.97 -8.77
C ALA A 110 -24.32 15.48 -9.53
N GLU A 111 -25.12 16.40 -10.05
CA GLU A 111 -26.12 16.12 -11.10
C GLU A 111 -25.44 16.12 -12.47
N PRO A 112 -25.99 15.49 -13.52
CA PRO A 112 -25.44 15.64 -14.88
C PRO A 112 -25.37 17.11 -15.33
N PRO A 113 -24.33 17.53 -16.07
CA PRO A 113 -24.19 18.91 -16.49
C PRO A 113 -25.17 19.18 -17.62
N VAL A 114 -25.99 20.22 -17.47
CA VAL A 114 -26.90 20.69 -18.51
C VAL A 114 -26.13 21.58 -19.47
N ARG A 115 -26.24 21.31 -20.78
CA ARG A 115 -25.65 22.16 -21.83
C ARG A 115 -26.67 23.20 -22.25
N GLU A 116 -26.32 24.47 -22.09
CA GLU A 116 -27.08 25.59 -22.65
C GLU A 116 -26.30 26.18 -23.83
N PRO A 117 -26.97 26.53 -24.95
CA PRO A 117 -26.33 27.25 -26.05
C PRO A 117 -25.75 28.58 -25.57
N PHE A 118 -24.50 28.88 -25.95
CA PHE A 118 -23.89 30.18 -25.69
C PHE A 118 -24.05 31.09 -26.91
N ASP A 119 -24.83 32.15 -26.77
CA ASP A 119 -25.00 33.18 -27.81
C ASP A 119 -23.78 34.12 -27.82
N TYR A 120 -22.78 33.77 -28.62
CA TYR A 120 -21.63 34.65 -28.84
C TYR A 120 -21.99 35.76 -29.82
N THR A 121 -22.13 36.99 -29.31
CA THR A 121 -22.10 38.19 -30.16
C THR A 121 -20.68 38.74 -30.19
N PRO A 122 -19.97 38.69 -31.33
CA PRO A 122 -18.64 39.27 -31.42
C PRO A 122 -18.72 40.78 -31.17
N ALA A 123 -17.90 41.29 -30.24
CA ALA A 123 -17.72 42.72 -30.06
C ALA A 123 -17.09 43.31 -31.34
N GLY A 124 -17.93 43.88 -32.21
CA GLY A 124 -17.53 44.43 -33.50
C GLY A 124 -18.26 43.87 -34.72
N ALA A 125 -19.32 43.08 -34.57
CA ALA A 125 -20.16 42.62 -35.68
C ALA A 125 -21.02 43.74 -36.31
N GLY A 126 -20.36 44.79 -36.79
CA GLY A 126 -20.84 45.54 -37.94
C GLY A 126 -20.71 44.66 -39.18
N GLY A 127 -21.82 44.06 -39.62
CA GLY A 127 -22.06 43.60 -40.99
C GLY A 127 -20.91 42.91 -41.75
N GLY A 128 -20.34 41.83 -41.21
CA GLY A 128 -19.38 40.99 -41.94
C GLY A 128 -20.08 39.86 -42.69
N LYS A 129 -20.14 39.95 -44.02
CA LYS A 129 -20.69 38.93 -44.91
C LYS A 129 -19.83 37.65 -44.93
N TYR A 130 -20.10 36.69 -44.06
CA TYR A 130 -19.68 35.31 -44.29
C TYR A 130 -20.86 34.38 -44.04
N GLY A 131 -21.48 33.97 -45.15
CA GLY A 131 -22.60 33.04 -45.16
C GLY A 131 -22.13 31.59 -45.22
N GLY A 132 -22.96 30.73 -44.63
CA GLY A 132 -23.33 29.40 -45.12
C GLY A 132 -22.24 28.33 -45.22
N VAL A 133 -22.36 27.32 -44.36
CA VAL A 133 -22.44 25.90 -44.76
C VAL A 133 -23.48 25.21 -43.90
#